data_AF-A0A8T3RGA1-F1
#
_entry.id   AF-A0A8T3RGA1-F1
#
_cell.length_a   1.000
_cell.length_b   1.000
_cell.length_c   1.000
_cell.angle_alpha   90.00
_cell.angle_beta   90.00
_cell.angle_gamma   90.00
#
_symmetry.space_group_name_H-M   'P 1'
#
loop_
_entity.id
_entity.type
_entity.pdbx_description
1 polymer ?
#
loop_
_entity_poly.entity_id
_entity_poly.type
_entity_poly.pdbx_seq_one_letter_code
_entity_poly.pdbx_strand_id
1 'polypeptide(L)'
;MPYTPQELPEESRFASATTQYIDIFVRLLGVVLVIAGLSIGLKVVIEAWNLYRMPHRIEVLATAVESGSHLDRALASYTAASDEAPAKESRAADALRLSYFLAWGIAMLLLLLAGSLTMAMIRTGAELALRDARNKHLARLIAKELRKTQEPP
;
A
#
# COMPACT_ATOMS: atom_id res chain seq x y z
N MET A 1 -56.70 26.42 13.10
CA MET A 1 -56.28 26.03 11.74
C MET A 1 -55.82 24.59 11.78
N PRO A 2 -56.40 23.66 11.00
CA PRO A 2 -55.94 22.28 10.96
C PRO A 2 -54.61 22.20 10.20
N TYR A 3 -53.64 21.50 10.79
CA TYR A 3 -52.35 21.20 10.19
C TYR A 3 -52.56 20.11 9.11
N THR A 4 -52.52 20.48 7.84
CA THR A 4 -52.44 19.52 6.74
C THR A 4 -51.00 19.03 6.64
N PRO A 5 -50.74 17.71 6.70
CA PRO A 5 -49.41 17.17 6.45
C PRO A 5 -49.01 17.54 5.02
N GLN A 6 -47.96 18.34 4.86
CA GLN A 6 -47.32 18.53 3.55
C GLN A 6 -46.78 17.17 3.10
N GLU A 7 -47.42 16.57 2.10
CA GLU A 7 -46.83 15.42 1.42
C GLU A 7 -45.53 15.86 0.77
N LEU A 8 -44.42 15.27 1.21
CA LEU A 8 -43.09 15.56 0.68
C LEU A 8 -43.06 15.31 -0.83
N PRO A 9 -42.50 16.22 -1.64
CA PRO A 9 -42.49 16.11 -3.10
C PRO A 9 -41.78 14.82 -3.54
N GLU A 10 -42.38 14.10 -4.50
CA GLU A 10 -41.90 12.79 -4.96
C GLU A 10 -40.43 12.79 -5.41
N GLU A 11 -39.90 13.91 -5.89
CA GLU A 11 -38.49 14.06 -6.26
C GLU A 11 -37.52 13.72 -5.11
N SER A 12 -37.91 13.99 -3.86
CA SER A 12 -37.10 13.64 -2.68
C SER A 12 -36.96 12.13 -2.46
N ARG A 13 -37.93 11.33 -2.92
CA ARG A 13 -37.90 9.86 -2.81
C ARG A 13 -36.96 9.22 -3.84
N PHE A 14 -36.86 9.76 -5.05
CA PHE A 14 -35.93 9.26 -6.08
C PHE A 14 -34.47 9.61 -5.77
N ALA A 15 -34.23 10.80 -5.22
CA ALA A 15 -32.91 11.21 -4.76
C ALA A 15 -32.39 10.30 -3.62
N SER A 16 -33.25 9.87 -2.69
CA SER A 16 -32.86 8.99 -1.59
C SER A 16 -32.56 7.56 -2.05
N ALA A 17 -33.36 7.00 -2.97
CA ALA A 17 -33.11 5.68 -3.54
C ALA A 17 -31.78 5.62 -4.31
N THR A 18 -31.50 6.61 -5.16
CA THR A 18 -30.26 6.67 -5.95
C THR A 18 -29.02 6.79 -5.04
N THR A 19 -29.11 7.61 -3.99
CA THR A 19 -28.02 7.78 -3.02
C THR A 19 -27.74 6.48 -2.25
N GLN A 20 -28.79 5.73 -1.90
CA GLN A 20 -28.66 4.45 -1.21
C GLN A 20 -27.99 3.38 -2.09
N TYR A 21 -28.30 3.31 -3.37
CA TYR A 21 -27.63 2.38 -4.31
C TYR A 21 -26.15 2.73 -4.49
N ILE A 22 -25.83 4.02 -4.60
CA ILE A 22 -24.44 4.49 -4.73
C ILE A 22 -23.65 4.14 -3.46
N ASP A 23 -24.21 4.34 -2.27
CA ASP A 23 -23.55 4.01 -1.00
C ASP A 23 -23.22 2.51 -0.88
N ILE A 24 -24.18 1.64 -1.22
CA ILE A 24 -23.99 0.18 -1.23
C ILE A 24 -22.89 -0.22 -2.23
N PHE A 25 -22.90 0.38 -3.42
CA PHE A 25 -21.91 0.10 -4.45
C PHE A 25 -20.50 0.53 -4.01
N VAL A 26 -20.35 1.73 -3.46
CA VAL A 26 -19.08 2.25 -2.93
C VAL A 26 -18.56 1.37 -1.79
N ARG A 27 -19.45 0.88 -0.93
CA ARG A 27 -19.10 -0.03 0.16
C ARG A 27 -18.60 -1.38 -0.35
N LEU A 28 -19.28 -1.96 -1.33
CA LEU A 28 -18.84 -3.18 -2.01
C LEU A 28 -17.47 -3.01 -2.66
N LEU A 29 -17.27 -1.89 -3.36
CA LEU A 29 -15.98 -1.55 -3.98
C LEU A 29 -14.88 -1.44 -2.92
N GLY A 30 -15.17 -0.81 -1.78
CA GLY A 30 -14.25 -0.73 -0.64
C GLY A 30 -13.83 -2.11 -0.13
N VAL A 31 -14.80 -3.02 0.06
CA VAL A 31 -14.51 -4.40 0.49
C VAL A 31 -13.65 -5.14 -0.54
N VAL A 32 -13.94 -4.99 -1.83
CA VAL A 32 -13.15 -5.60 -2.92
C VAL A 32 -11.71 -5.07 -2.90
N LEU A 33 -11.51 -3.77 -2.72
CA LEU A 33 -10.18 -3.15 -2.62
C LEU A 33 -9.39 -3.68 -1.42
N VAL A 34 -10.04 -3.87 -0.26
CA VAL A 34 -9.40 -4.47 0.92
C VAL A 34 -8.94 -5.90 0.63
N ILE A 35 -9.81 -6.72 0.04
CA ILE A 35 -9.48 -8.12 -0.28
C ILE A 35 -8.35 -8.20 -1.30
N ALA A 36 -8.39 -7.36 -2.35
CA ALA A 36 -7.36 -7.28 -3.37
C ALA A 36 -6.01 -6.85 -2.77
N GLY A 37 -6.02 -5.78 -1.96
CA GLY A 37 -4.84 -5.32 -1.23
C GLY A 37 -4.26 -6.43 -0.36
N LEU A 38 -5.08 -7.09 0.46
CA LEU A 38 -4.62 -8.16 1.33
C LEU A 38 -4.00 -9.34 0.55
N SER A 39 -4.59 -9.70 -0.59
CA SER A 39 -4.09 -10.75 -1.48
C SER A 39 -2.72 -10.40 -2.07
N ILE A 40 -2.55 -9.16 -2.51
CA ILE A 40 -1.27 -8.67 -3.04
C ILE A 40 -0.23 -8.59 -1.93
N GLY A 41 -0.59 -8.08 -0.74
CA GLY A 41 0.31 -8.00 0.41
C GLY A 41 0.85 -9.36 0.83
N LEU A 42 0.00 -10.38 0.85
CA LEU A 42 0.43 -11.75 1.14
C LEU A 42 1.44 -12.26 0.09
N LYS A 43 1.19 -12.00 -1.20
CA LYS A 43 2.15 -12.33 -2.27
C LYS A 43 3.50 -11.61 -2.08
N VAL A 44 3.48 -10.34 -1.66
CA VAL A 44 4.71 -9.57 -1.40
C VAL A 44 5.51 -10.18 -0.25
N VAL A 45 4.85 -10.59 0.84
CA VAL A 45 5.53 -11.25 1.97
C VAL A 45 6.13 -12.61 1.55
N ILE A 46 5.38 -13.39 0.77
CA ILE A 46 5.86 -14.68 0.24
C ILE A 46 7.05 -14.43 -0.70
N GLU A 47 6.99 -13.43 -1.57
CA GLU A 47 8.08 -13.09 -2.48
C GLU A 47 9.32 -12.63 -1.71
N ALA A 48 9.17 -11.81 -0.67
CA ALA A 48 10.27 -11.42 0.21
C ALA A 48 10.92 -12.63 0.89
N TRP A 49 10.10 -13.55 1.39
CA TRP A 49 10.57 -14.80 2.00
C TRP A 49 11.28 -15.70 0.98
N ASN A 50 10.75 -15.78 -0.24
CA ASN A 50 11.34 -16.56 -1.32
C ASN A 50 12.69 -15.97 -1.76
N LEU A 51 12.78 -14.63 -1.84
CA LEU A 51 14.03 -13.94 -2.16
C LEU A 51 15.10 -14.19 -1.11
N TYR A 52 14.71 -14.29 0.16
CA TYR A 52 15.60 -14.67 1.25
C TYR A 52 16.08 -16.12 1.14
N ARG A 53 15.21 -17.07 0.77
CA ARG A 53 15.58 -18.49 0.62
C ARG A 53 16.35 -18.80 -0.67
N MET A 54 16.10 -18.06 -1.75
CA MET A 54 16.67 -18.29 -3.08
C MET A 54 17.44 -17.04 -3.55
N PRO A 55 18.73 -16.89 -3.16
CA PRO A 55 19.51 -15.70 -3.48
C PRO A 55 19.82 -15.54 -4.99
N HIS A 56 19.57 -16.57 -5.81
CA HIS A 56 19.86 -16.56 -7.24
C HIS A 56 19.19 -15.39 -8.00
N ARG A 57 18.00 -14.95 -7.57
CA ARG A 57 17.33 -13.77 -8.18
C ARG A 57 18.11 -12.48 -7.96
N ILE A 58 18.79 -12.36 -6.82
CA ILE A 58 19.66 -11.21 -6.52
C ILE A 58 20.93 -11.28 -7.38
N GLU A 59 21.45 -12.46 -7.70
CA GLU A 59 22.62 -12.60 -8.59
C GLU A 59 22.33 -12.11 -10.00
N VAL A 60 21.14 -12.43 -10.53
CA VAL A 60 20.67 -11.92 -11.83
C VAL A 60 20.54 -10.40 -11.79
N LEU A 61 19.94 -9.86 -10.72
CA LEU A 61 19.80 -8.41 -10.54
C LEU A 61 21.16 -7.72 -10.38
N ALA A 62 22.09 -8.31 -9.64
CA ALA A 62 23.44 -7.82 -9.45
C ALA A 62 24.22 -7.78 -10.78
N THR A 63 24.07 -8.82 -11.60
CA THR A 63 24.65 -8.86 -12.95
C THR A 63 24.04 -7.78 -13.84
N ALA A 64 22.72 -7.58 -13.77
CA ALA A 64 22.04 -6.51 -14.51
C ALA A 64 22.52 -5.11 -14.06
N VAL A 65 22.63 -4.90 -12.75
CA VAL A 65 23.16 -3.66 -12.17
C VAL A 65 24.60 -3.43 -12.61
N GLU A 66 25.48 -4.43 -12.52
CA GLU A 66 26.87 -4.31 -12.97
C GLU A 66 26.97 -4.02 -14.47
N SER A 67 26.15 -4.67 -15.30
CA SER A 67 26.13 -4.43 -16.74
C SER A 67 25.70 -3.00 -17.11
N GLY A 68 24.84 -2.37 -16.30
CA GLY A 68 24.37 -1.01 -16.54
C GLY A 68 25.19 0.08 -15.87
N SER A 69 25.90 -0.24 -14.78
CA SER A 69 26.55 0.78 -13.92
C SER A 69 28.06 0.59 -13.73
N HIS A 70 28.62 -0.56 -14.11
CA HIS A 70 30.04 -0.90 -14.00
C HIS A 70 30.64 -0.56 -12.62
N LEU A 71 29.85 -0.71 -11.56
CA LEU A 71 30.19 -0.29 -10.19
C LEU A 71 31.33 -1.13 -9.61
N ASP A 72 31.33 -2.43 -9.87
CA ASP A 72 32.39 -3.32 -9.41
C ASP A 72 33.72 -2.94 -10.08
N ARG A 73 33.69 -2.56 -11.36
CA ARG A 73 34.87 -2.09 -12.11
C ARG A 73 35.36 -0.72 -11.63
N ALA A 74 34.46 0.21 -11.33
CA ALA A 74 34.80 1.53 -10.81
C ALA A 74 35.47 1.42 -9.44
N LEU A 75 34.92 0.60 -8.53
CA LEU A 75 35.49 0.36 -7.21
C LEU A 75 36.84 -0.38 -7.29
N ALA A 76 36.95 -1.37 -8.18
CA ALA A 76 38.22 -2.07 -8.44
C ALA A 76 39.31 -1.11 -8.95
N SER A 77 38.96 -0.13 -9.79
CA SER A 77 39.92 0.87 -10.28
C SER A 77 40.39 1.83 -9.19
N TYR A 78 39.51 2.21 -8.26
CA TYR A 78 39.84 3.11 -7.14
C TYR A 78 40.71 2.41 -6.08
N THR A 79 40.39 1.15 -5.77
CA THR A 79 41.18 0.33 -4.84
C THR A 79 42.54 -0.05 -5.44
N ALA A 80 42.60 -0.35 -6.74
CA ALA A 80 43.86 -0.60 -7.45
C ALA A 80 44.77 0.64 -7.59
N ALA A 81 44.20 1.86 -7.56
CA ALA A 81 44.97 3.09 -7.58
C ALA A 81 45.57 3.44 -6.20
N SER A 82 45.07 2.82 -5.12
CA SER A 82 45.56 3.06 -3.75
C SER A 82 46.54 2.00 -3.24
N ASP A 83 46.63 0.84 -3.90
CA ASP A 83 47.45 -0.30 -3.46
C ASP A 83 48.49 -0.64 -4.54
N GLU A 84 49.69 -0.04 -4.45
CA GLU A 84 50.86 -0.45 -5.25
C GLU A 84 51.41 -1.80 -4.72
N ALA A 85 50.78 -2.92 -5.06
CA ALA A 85 51.37 -4.26 -4.89
C ALA A 85 50.84 -5.28 -5.91
N PRO A 86 51.70 -6.15 -6.49
CA PRO A 86 51.31 -7.07 -7.56
C PRO A 86 50.72 -8.36 -6.98
N ALA A 87 49.39 -8.41 -6.84
CA ALA A 87 48.64 -9.64 -6.62
C ALA A 87 47.34 -9.60 -7.44
N LYS A 88 47.49 -9.64 -8.77
CA LYS A 88 46.45 -9.28 -9.74
C LYS A 88 45.42 -10.36 -10.10
N GLU A 89 45.52 -11.60 -9.61
CA GLU A 89 44.59 -12.66 -10.05
C GLU A 89 43.60 -13.16 -8.99
N SER A 90 43.91 -13.10 -7.68
CA SER A 90 42.97 -13.57 -6.64
C SER A 90 42.07 -12.47 -6.04
N ARG A 91 42.45 -11.19 -6.08
CA ARG A 91 41.66 -10.10 -5.46
C ARG A 91 40.43 -9.66 -6.26
N ALA A 92 40.37 -9.96 -7.56
CA ALA A 92 39.16 -9.66 -8.34
C ALA A 92 37.96 -10.54 -7.95
N ALA A 93 38.21 -11.72 -7.37
CA ALA A 93 37.18 -12.60 -6.82
C ALA A 93 36.73 -12.19 -5.40
N ASP A 94 37.61 -11.50 -4.66
CA ASP A 94 37.37 -11.01 -3.28
C ASP A 94 36.99 -9.51 -3.22
N ALA A 95 36.97 -8.83 -4.37
CA ALA A 95 36.42 -7.49 -4.47
C ALA A 95 34.93 -7.58 -4.12
N LEU A 96 34.57 -7.00 -2.96
CA LEU A 96 33.18 -6.84 -2.52
C LEU A 96 32.31 -6.49 -3.74
N ARG A 97 31.42 -7.41 -4.13
CA ARG A 97 30.47 -7.20 -5.23
C ARG A 97 29.48 -6.14 -4.78
N LEU A 98 29.84 -4.87 -4.95
CA LEU A 98 29.00 -3.73 -4.60
C LEU A 98 27.68 -3.81 -5.36
N SER A 99 27.73 -4.34 -6.59
CA SER A 99 26.56 -4.71 -7.39
C SER A 99 25.59 -5.64 -6.65
N TYR A 100 26.08 -6.64 -5.90
CA TYR A 100 25.27 -7.58 -5.12
C TYR A 100 24.61 -6.91 -3.91
N PHE A 101 25.34 -6.07 -3.19
CA PHE A 101 24.77 -5.28 -2.10
C PHE A 101 23.72 -4.28 -2.59
N LEU A 102 23.99 -3.61 -3.72
CA LEU A 102 23.06 -2.66 -4.31
C LEU A 102 21.80 -3.36 -4.83
N ALA A 103 21.94 -4.55 -5.42
CA ALA A 103 20.79 -5.37 -5.83
C ALA A 103 19.88 -5.73 -4.64
N TRP A 104 20.45 -6.06 -3.48
CA TRP A 104 19.69 -6.23 -2.24
C TRP A 104 18.94 -4.97 -1.82
N GLY A 105 19.60 -3.81 -1.89
CA GLY A 105 18.98 -2.52 -1.59
C GLY A 105 17.79 -2.21 -2.50
N ILE A 106 17.96 -2.40 -3.80
CA ILE A 106 16.90 -2.20 -4.80
C ILE A 106 15.74 -3.17 -4.56
N ALA A 107 16.03 -4.45 -4.30
CA ALA A 107 15.00 -5.45 -4.03
C ALA A 107 14.17 -5.09 -2.79
N MET A 108 14.83 -4.67 -1.70
CA MET A 108 14.15 -4.21 -0.49
C MET A 108 13.32 -2.96 -0.74
N LEU A 109 13.81 -2.02 -1.54
CA LEU A 109 13.07 -0.82 -1.92
C LEU A 109 11.80 -1.18 -2.71
N LEU A 110 11.89 -2.10 -3.67
CA LEU A 110 10.74 -2.58 -4.45
C LEU A 110 9.69 -3.27 -3.57
N LEU A 111 10.14 -4.12 -2.63
CA LEU A 111 9.26 -4.76 -1.66
C LEU A 111 8.56 -3.74 -0.76
N LEU A 112 9.30 -2.74 -0.27
CA LEU A 112 8.75 -1.64 0.51
C LEU A 112 7.67 -0.89 -0.29
N LEU A 113 7.97 -0.58 -1.56
CA LEU A 113 7.06 0.12 -2.45
C LEU A 113 5.77 -0.71 -2.64
N ALA A 114 5.89 -1.99 -2.96
CA ALA A 114 4.76 -2.89 -3.13
C ALA A 114 3.92 -3.03 -1.84
N GLY A 115 4.57 -3.14 -0.69
CA GLY A 115 3.92 -3.16 0.63
C GLY A 115 3.19 -1.85 0.93
N SER A 116 3.80 -0.71 0.61
CA SER A 116 3.20 0.62 0.82
C SER A 116 1.97 0.85 -0.06
N LEU A 117 2.00 0.42 -1.34
CA LEU A 117 0.85 0.48 -2.25
C LEU A 117 -0.29 -0.41 -1.76
N THR A 118 0.06 -1.60 -1.27
CA THR A 118 -0.90 -2.51 -0.66
C THR A 118 -1.57 -1.89 0.55
N MET A 119 -0.78 -1.29 1.45
CA MET A 119 -1.28 -0.61 2.65
C MET A 119 -2.20 0.55 2.28
N ALA A 120 -1.86 1.32 1.25
CA ALA A 120 -2.71 2.39 0.73
C ALA A 120 -4.05 1.85 0.20
N MET A 121 -4.04 0.78 -0.60
CA MET A 121 -5.28 0.14 -1.10
C MET A 121 -6.16 -0.37 0.04
N ILE A 122 -5.57 -1.05 1.04
CA ILE A 122 -6.32 -1.56 2.19
C ILE A 122 -6.92 -0.40 2.97
N ARG A 123 -6.15 0.66 3.22
CA ARG A 123 -6.64 1.83 3.96
C ARG A 123 -7.79 2.52 3.22
N THR A 124 -7.63 2.81 1.94
CA THR A 124 -8.69 3.46 1.14
C THR A 124 -9.91 2.56 1.01
N GLY A 125 -9.72 1.26 0.75
CA GLY A 125 -10.82 0.30 0.68
C GLY A 125 -11.58 0.19 2.01
N ALA A 126 -10.86 0.16 3.14
CA ALA A 126 -11.47 0.09 4.47
C ALA A 126 -12.24 1.38 4.80
N GLU A 127 -11.69 2.55 4.47
CA GLU A 127 -12.36 3.83 4.66
C GLU A 127 -13.67 3.92 3.84
N LEU A 128 -13.69 3.39 2.61
CA LEU A 128 -14.89 3.30 1.78
C LEU A 128 -15.91 2.30 2.35
N ALA A 129 -15.45 1.19 2.91
CA ALA A 129 -16.32 0.15 3.47
C ALA A 129 -16.95 0.52 4.84
N LEU A 130 -16.25 1.33 5.65
CA LEU A 130 -16.66 1.67 7.02
C LEU A 130 -17.29 3.06 7.18
N ARG A 131 -17.23 3.94 6.17
CA ARG A 131 -17.73 5.34 6.24
C ARG A 131 -19.15 5.45 6.81
N ASP A 132 -19.99 4.49 6.47
CA ASP A 132 -21.41 4.49 6.81
C ASP A 132 -21.69 4.12 8.29
N ALA A 133 -20.81 3.35 8.94
CA ALA A 133 -20.95 2.98 10.35
C ALA A 133 -20.71 4.17 11.30
N ARG A 134 -19.77 5.06 10.95
CA ARG A 134 -19.41 6.22 11.77
C ARG A 134 -20.49 7.29 11.76
N ASN A 135 -21.10 7.53 10.60
CA ASN A 135 -22.13 8.55 10.43
C ASN A 135 -23.43 8.18 11.16
N LYS A 136 -23.83 6.90 11.12
CA LYS A 136 -25.03 6.41 11.83
C LYS A 136 -24.91 6.50 13.35
N HIS A 137 -23.72 6.26 13.90
CA HIS A 137 -23.48 6.39 15.34
C HIS A 137 -23.57 7.85 15.79
N LEU A 138 -22.98 8.78 15.03
CA LEU A 138 -23.05 10.22 15.31
C LEU A 138 -24.48 10.75 15.20
N ALA A 139 -25.23 10.35 14.17
CA ALA A 139 -26.64 10.72 14.02
C ALA A 139 -27.49 10.22 15.18
N ARG A 140 -27.25 8.99 15.66
CA ARG A 140 -27.93 8.44 16.83
C ARG A 140 -27.58 9.18 18.11
N LEU A 141 -26.32 9.57 18.31
CA LEU A 141 -25.91 10.35 19.48
C LEU A 141 -26.54 11.75 19.47
N ILE A 142 -26.52 12.44 18.33
CA ILE A 142 -27.14 13.77 18.19
C ILE A 142 -28.66 13.69 18.42
N ALA A 143 -29.33 12.69 17.83
CA ALA A 143 -30.77 12.48 18.04
C ALA A 143 -31.12 12.16 19.50
N LYS A 144 -30.24 11.44 20.20
CA LYS A 144 -30.43 11.09 21.61
C LYS A 144 -30.25 12.30 22.52
N GLU A 145 -29.30 13.18 22.22
CA GLU A 145 -29.09 14.42 22.97
C GLU A 145 -30.24 15.41 22.74
N LEU A 146 -30.66 15.62 21.48
CA LEU A 146 -31.79 16.49 21.14
C LEU A 146 -33.10 16.04 21.81
N ARG A 147 -33.36 14.72 21.86
CA ARG A 147 -34.54 14.17 22.52
C ARG A 147 -34.50 14.38 24.03
N LYS A 148 -33.31 14.28 24.64
CA LYS A 148 -33.11 14.52 26.08
C LYS A 148 -33.29 15.99 26.46
N THR A 149 -33.00 16.93 25.55
CA THR A 149 -33.22 18.37 25.77
C THR A 149 -34.69 18.79 25.58
N GLN A 150 -35.53 17.98 24.92
CA GLN A 150 -36.94 18.29 24.66
C GLN A 150 -37.94 17.63 25.62
N GLU A 151 -37.50 16.87 26.63
CA GLU A 151 -38.38 16.44 27.73
C GLU A 151 -38.48 17.59 28.76
N PRO A 152 -39.63 18.27 28.90
CA PRO A 152 -39.84 19.20 30.01
C PRO A 152 -40.00 18.41 31.34
N PRO A 153 -39.70 19.04 32.49
CA PRO A 153 -39.78 18.41 33.81
C PRO A 153 -41.20 17.96 34.19
#